data_AF-A0AAU1K942-F1
#
_entry.id   AF-A0AAU1K942-F1
#
_cell.length_a   1.000
_cell.length_b   1.000
_cell.length_c   1.000
_cell.angle_alpha   90.00
_cell.angle_beta   90.00
_cell.angle_gamma   90.00
#
_symmetry.space_group_name_H-M   'P 1'
#
loop_
_entity.id
_entity.type
_entity.pdbx_description
1 polymer ?
#
loop_
_entity_poly.entity_id
_entity_poly.type
_entity_poly.pdbx_seq_one_letter_code
_entity_poly.pdbx_strand_id
1 'polypeptide(L)'
;MRDGARGVARGAAALGSVATLALAAWLVWLLPGPQLAAVLGFGPVDGVVTVAECYEAADVEGYAAGTQCKGRYTPVRGGAGPQEEILLETAAEEHRPGSEVEVRTARGKAYELSGFAVGNLGVATGLLLVPFLALTSWLAACARRGEPVDGGGFVLAALAGMVAVIALGAAAGLLVALFTAVF
;
A
#
# COMPACT_ATOMS: atom_id res chain seq x y z
N MET A 1 31.97 -18.86 -29.87
CA MET A 1 30.50 -18.67 -29.96
C MET A 1 29.77 -18.90 -28.63
N ARG A 2 30.11 -19.91 -27.82
CA ARG A 2 29.48 -20.18 -26.51
C ARG A 2 29.61 -19.04 -25.48
N ASP A 3 30.72 -18.31 -25.47
CA ASP A 3 30.92 -17.22 -24.50
C ASP A 3 30.13 -15.94 -24.85
N GLY A 4 29.92 -15.69 -26.15
CA GLY A 4 29.07 -14.57 -26.62
C GLY A 4 27.59 -14.78 -26.27
N ALA A 5 27.06 -15.99 -26.45
CA ALA A 5 25.68 -16.33 -26.10
C ALA A 5 25.42 -16.21 -24.59
N ARG A 6 26.38 -16.62 -23.75
CA ARG A 6 26.32 -16.45 -22.28
C ARG A 6 26.34 -14.99 -21.86
N GLY A 7 27.16 -14.15 -22.50
CA GLY A 7 27.19 -12.71 -22.26
C GLY A 7 25.85 -12.03 -22.54
N VAL A 8 25.22 -12.36 -23.66
CA VAL A 8 23.90 -11.84 -24.05
C VAL A 8 22.81 -12.31 -23.08
N ALA A 9 22.79 -13.59 -22.70
CA ALA A 9 21.81 -14.14 -21.75
C ALA A 9 21.92 -13.48 -20.36
N ARG A 10 23.14 -13.23 -19.87
CA ARG A 10 23.37 -12.50 -18.62
C ARG A 10 22.87 -11.06 -18.68
N GLY A 11 23.19 -10.36 -19.77
CA GLY A 11 22.74 -8.98 -19.98
C GLY A 11 21.22 -8.87 -20.01
N ALA A 12 20.55 -9.76 -20.76
CA ALA A 12 19.09 -9.79 -20.85
C ALA A 12 18.42 -10.08 -19.50
N ALA A 13 18.94 -11.05 -18.72
CA ALA A 13 18.40 -11.38 -17.41
C ALA A 13 18.61 -10.26 -16.38
N ALA A 14 19.76 -9.58 -16.41
CA ALA A 14 20.03 -8.42 -15.55
C ALA A 14 19.12 -7.23 -15.89
N LEU A 15 18.96 -6.92 -17.18
CA LEU A 15 18.03 -5.88 -17.62
C LEU A 15 16.58 -6.21 -17.27
N GLY A 16 16.17 -7.47 -17.45
CA GLY A 16 14.86 -7.96 -17.05
C GLY A 16 14.61 -7.75 -15.56
N SER A 17 15.58 -8.11 -14.70
CA SER A 17 15.49 -7.88 -13.24
C SER A 17 15.27 -6.41 -12.89
N VAL A 18 16.03 -5.49 -13.51
CA VAL A 18 15.88 -4.05 -13.27
C VAL A 18 14.53 -3.54 -13.76
N ALA A 19 14.10 -3.95 -14.95
CA ALA A 19 12.82 -3.57 -15.53
C ALA A 19 11.64 -4.06 -14.66
N THR A 20 11.71 -5.28 -14.15
CA THR A 20 10.69 -5.84 -13.24
C THR A 20 10.59 -5.04 -11.95
N LEU A 21 11.71 -4.67 -11.33
CA LEU A 21 11.70 -3.83 -10.12
C LEU A 21 11.18 -2.41 -10.40
N ALA A 22 11.59 -1.81 -11.50
CA ALA A 22 11.13 -0.48 -11.89
C ALA A 22 9.60 -0.49 -12.13
N LEU A 23 9.08 -1.52 -12.79
CA LEU A 23 7.64 -1.72 -12.98
C LEU A 23 6.92 -1.91 -11.64
N ALA A 24 7.47 -2.73 -10.73
CA ALA A 24 6.89 -2.94 -9.42
C ALA A 24 6.81 -1.62 -8.61
N ALA A 25 7.90 -0.86 -8.57
CA ALA A 25 7.93 0.44 -7.90
C ALA A 25 6.95 1.43 -8.52
N TRP A 26 6.86 1.46 -9.85
CA TRP A 26 5.90 2.30 -10.56
C TRP A 26 4.44 1.92 -10.25
N LEU A 27 4.13 0.62 -10.21
CA LEU A 27 2.78 0.14 -9.85
C LEU A 27 2.44 0.45 -8.39
N VAL A 28 3.37 0.28 -7.45
CA VAL A 28 3.16 0.69 -6.04
C VAL A 28 2.88 2.18 -5.97
N TRP A 29 3.66 3.01 -6.67
CA TRP A 29 3.46 4.45 -6.70
C TRP A 29 2.12 4.88 -7.30
N LEU A 30 1.66 4.18 -8.34
CA LEU A 30 0.40 4.49 -8.99
C LEU A 30 -0.83 4.06 -8.17
N LEU A 31 -0.75 2.89 -7.53
CA LEU A 31 -1.89 2.22 -6.94
C LEU A 31 -2.01 2.48 -5.42
N PRO A 32 -1.35 1.73 -4.50
CA PRO A 32 -1.57 1.92 -3.07
C PRO A 32 -0.62 2.92 -2.40
N GLY A 33 0.47 3.33 -3.06
CA GLY A 33 1.58 4.05 -2.43
C GLY A 33 1.19 5.36 -1.76
N PRO A 34 0.52 6.30 -2.46
CA PRO A 34 0.08 7.56 -1.88
C PRO A 34 -0.88 7.40 -0.69
N GLN A 35 -1.82 6.47 -0.80
CA GLN A 35 -2.82 6.18 0.24
C GLN A 35 -2.16 5.55 1.46
N LEU A 36 -1.26 4.58 1.25
CA LEU A 36 -0.49 3.96 2.32
C LEU A 36 0.38 5.00 3.04
N ALA A 37 0.98 5.94 2.29
CA ALA A 37 1.77 7.01 2.89
C ALA A 37 0.92 7.98 3.73
N ALA A 38 -0.28 8.35 3.24
CA ALA A 38 -1.22 9.19 3.97
C ALA A 38 -1.69 8.51 5.27
N VAL A 39 -2.08 7.24 5.19
CA VAL A 39 -2.52 6.43 6.34
C VAL A 39 -1.41 6.25 7.37
N LEU A 40 -0.18 5.95 6.94
CA LEU A 40 0.96 5.77 7.85
C LEU A 40 1.44 7.09 8.48
N GLY A 41 0.86 8.22 8.09
CA GLY A 41 1.23 9.52 8.64
C GLY A 41 2.54 10.08 8.09
N PHE A 42 2.99 9.65 6.91
CA PHE A 42 4.20 10.21 6.30
C PHE A 42 3.94 11.63 5.79
N GLY A 43 4.79 12.58 6.20
CA GLY A 43 4.67 13.99 5.85
C GLY A 43 3.84 14.80 6.85
N PRO A 44 3.73 16.13 6.63
CA PRO A 44 2.91 16.99 7.47
C PRO A 44 1.43 16.63 7.35
N VAL A 45 0.63 17.06 8.33
CA VAL A 45 -0.83 17.02 8.25
C VAL A 45 -1.29 18.01 7.19
N ASP A 46 -2.18 17.58 6.29
CA ASP A 46 -2.67 18.42 5.19
C ASP A 46 -3.81 19.34 5.66
N GLY A 47 -4.63 18.85 6.59
CA GLY A 47 -5.78 19.56 7.11
C GLY A 47 -6.50 18.82 8.22
N VAL A 48 -7.64 19.38 8.61
CA VAL A 48 -8.55 18.82 9.59
C VAL A 48 -9.88 18.53 8.91
N VAL A 49 -10.45 17.35 9.16
CA VAL A 49 -11.82 17.02 8.77
C VAL A 49 -12.72 17.18 9.99
N THR A 50 -13.73 18.05 9.87
CA THR A 50 -14.83 18.10 10.82
C THR A 50 -15.88 17.08 10.40
N VAL A 51 -16.03 16.00 11.16
CA VAL A 51 -16.92 14.88 10.84
C VAL A 51 -18.38 15.31 10.93
N ALA A 52 -19.17 14.98 9.92
CA ALA A 52 -20.62 15.19 9.92
C ALA A 52 -21.37 13.88 10.24
N GLU A 53 -20.95 12.79 9.62
CA GLU A 53 -21.60 11.48 9.74
C GLU A 53 -20.59 10.37 9.42
N CYS A 54 -20.69 9.24 10.12
CA CYS A 54 -19.92 8.04 9.85
C CYS A 54 -20.86 6.88 9.54
N TYR A 55 -20.40 5.97 8.68
CA TYR A 55 -21.11 4.75 8.33
C TYR A 55 -20.13 3.61 8.08
N GLU A 56 -20.56 2.39 8.35
CA GLU A 56 -19.82 1.21 7.89
C GLU A 56 -19.89 1.13 6.37
N ALA A 57 -18.71 1.12 5.73
CA ALA A 57 -18.63 0.90 4.30
C ALA A 57 -18.61 -0.59 4.00
N ALA A 58 -19.25 -0.94 2.90
CA ALA A 58 -19.13 -2.26 2.29
C ALA A 58 -18.41 -2.13 0.94
N ASP A 59 -17.63 -3.13 0.57
CA ASP A 59 -17.09 -3.26 -0.78
C ASP A 59 -18.17 -3.65 -1.79
N VAL A 60 -17.80 -3.82 -3.06
CA VAL A 60 -18.77 -4.12 -4.14
C VAL A 60 -19.39 -5.51 -4.00
N GLU A 61 -18.77 -6.39 -3.22
CA GLU A 61 -19.28 -7.71 -2.85
C GLU A 61 -20.07 -7.72 -1.54
N GLY A 62 -20.12 -6.59 -0.82
CA GLY A 62 -20.85 -6.45 0.44
C GLY A 62 -20.05 -6.82 1.70
N TYR A 63 -18.74 -7.04 1.60
CA TYR A 63 -17.88 -7.26 2.77
C TYR A 63 -17.50 -5.94 3.44
N ALA A 64 -17.24 -5.99 4.75
CA ALA A 64 -16.84 -4.81 5.51
C ALA A 64 -15.55 -4.19 4.94
N ALA A 65 -15.65 -2.94 4.49
CA ALA A 65 -14.57 -2.13 3.93
C ALA A 65 -14.10 -1.03 4.91
N GLY A 66 -14.39 -1.21 6.19
CA GLY A 66 -14.03 -0.28 7.27
C GLY A 66 -15.04 0.86 7.42
N THR A 67 -14.74 1.79 8.33
CA THR A 67 -15.60 2.94 8.59
C THR A 67 -15.30 4.07 7.62
N GLN A 68 -16.33 4.67 7.04
CA GLN A 68 -16.20 5.88 6.22
C GLN A 68 -16.90 7.02 6.93
N CYS A 69 -16.24 8.18 7.01
CA CYS A 69 -16.83 9.37 7.60
C CYS A 69 -16.87 10.50 6.57
N LYS A 70 -18.07 11.06 6.37
CA LYS A 70 -18.24 12.29 5.60
C LYS A 70 -18.03 13.48 6.51
N GLY A 71 -17.35 14.48 6.00
CA GLY A 71 -17.07 15.68 6.77
C GLY A 71 -16.63 16.84 5.90
N ARG A 72 -16.38 17.96 6.56
CA ARG A 72 -15.89 19.17 5.92
C ARG A 72 -14.39 19.30 6.16
N TYR A 73 -13.63 19.40 5.08
CA TYR A 73 -12.19 19.58 5.12
C TYR A 73 -11.80 21.04 5.30
N THR A 74 -10.87 21.30 6.22
CA THR A 74 -10.22 22.60 6.41
C THR A 74 -8.70 22.42 6.28
N PRO A 75 -8.05 22.98 5.23
CA PRO A 75 -6.61 22.83 5.05
C PRO A 75 -5.80 23.60 6.10
N VAL A 76 -4.62 23.08 6.49
CA VAL A 76 -3.67 23.81 7.35
C VAL A 76 -3.14 25.05 6.59
N ARG A 77 -2.95 26.18 7.29
CA ARG A 77 -2.52 27.48 6.73
C ARG A 77 -1.43 27.31 5.65
N GLY A 78 -1.79 27.63 4.41
CA GLY A 78 -0.95 27.45 3.22
C GLY A 78 -1.71 26.80 2.05
N GLY A 79 -2.73 26.00 2.34
CA GLY A 79 -3.72 25.55 1.36
C GLY A 79 -4.85 26.57 1.22
N ALA A 80 -4.75 27.47 0.25
CA ALA A 80 -5.84 28.40 -0.08
C ALA A 80 -6.94 27.67 -0.85
N GLY A 81 -7.71 26.83 -0.16
CA GLY A 81 -8.89 26.16 -0.71
C GLY A 81 -10.14 26.48 0.12
N PRO A 82 -11.31 26.65 -0.50
CA PRO A 82 -12.58 26.72 0.24
C PRO A 82 -12.77 25.45 1.08
N GLN A 83 -13.60 25.53 2.12
CA GLN A 83 -14.00 24.32 2.84
C GLN A 83 -14.82 23.42 1.90
N GLU A 84 -14.31 22.22 1.65
CA GLU A 84 -14.92 21.25 0.73
C GLU A 84 -15.40 20.01 1.50
N GLU A 85 -16.44 19.36 0.98
CA GLU A 85 -16.87 18.07 1.50
C GLU A 85 -15.86 17.01 1.06
N ILE A 86 -15.32 16.26 2.02
CA ILE A 86 -14.38 15.17 1.74
C ILE A 86 -14.81 13.92 2.49
N LEU A 87 -14.44 12.78 1.92
CA LEU A 87 -14.58 11.49 2.57
C LEU A 87 -13.29 11.16 3.33
N LEU A 88 -13.41 10.95 4.63
CA LEU A 88 -12.43 10.24 5.44
C LEU A 88 -12.61 8.75 5.20
N GLU A 89 -11.67 8.15 4.47
CA GLU A 89 -11.71 6.74 4.10
C GLU A 89 -11.04 5.89 5.17
N THR A 90 -11.68 4.77 5.53
CA THR A 90 -11.16 3.79 6.48
C THR A 90 -10.73 4.44 7.81
N ALA A 91 -11.65 5.20 8.41
CA ALA A 91 -11.47 5.82 9.71
C ALA A 91 -11.06 4.79 10.78
N ALA A 92 -10.28 5.22 11.77
CA ALA A 92 -9.82 4.40 12.89
C ALA A 92 -11.00 3.89 13.72
N GLU A 93 -12.00 4.74 13.90
CA GLU A 93 -13.21 4.44 14.65
C GLU A 93 -14.41 5.25 14.14
N GLU A 94 -15.58 4.99 14.71
CA GLU A 94 -16.77 5.80 14.47
C GLU A 94 -16.68 7.11 15.25
N HIS A 95 -16.29 8.16 14.52
CA HIS A 95 -16.16 9.50 15.07
C HIS A 95 -17.53 10.14 15.34
N ARG A 96 -17.65 10.86 16.46
CA ARG A 96 -18.89 11.61 16.76
C ARG A 96 -19.04 12.80 15.80
N PRO A 97 -20.27 13.15 15.38
CA PRO A 97 -20.52 14.38 14.63
C PRO A 97 -19.95 15.61 15.33
N GLY A 98 -19.21 16.43 14.59
CA GLY A 98 -18.50 17.61 15.07
C GLY A 98 -17.07 17.35 15.56
N SER A 99 -16.59 16.10 15.57
CA SER A 99 -15.19 15.81 15.88
C SER A 99 -14.26 16.39 14.82
N GLU A 100 -13.08 16.84 15.26
CA GLU A 100 -12.01 17.31 14.40
C GLU A 100 -10.92 16.25 14.33
N VAL A 101 -10.63 15.79 13.12
CA VAL A 101 -9.64 14.74 12.86
C VAL A 101 -8.54 15.29 11.98
N GLU A 102 -7.28 15.17 12.42
CA GLU A 102 -6.12 15.51 11.61
C GLU A 102 -5.93 14.47 10.50
N VAL A 103 -5.86 14.93 9.25
CA VAL A 103 -5.82 14.03 8.10
C VAL A 103 -4.68 14.35 7.14
N ARG A 104 -4.30 13.33 6.38
CA ARG A 104 -3.52 13.46 5.16
C ARG A 104 -4.36 13.08 3.98
N THR A 105 -4.13 13.74 2.86
CA THR A 105 -4.93 13.59 1.64
C THR A 105 -4.15 12.80 0.61
N ALA A 106 -4.83 11.85 -0.02
CA ALA A 106 -4.28 11.14 -1.17
C ALA A 106 -5.40 10.88 -2.17
N ARG A 107 -5.15 11.23 -3.44
CA ARG A 107 -6.09 10.98 -4.55
C ARG A 107 -7.51 11.52 -4.31
N GLY A 108 -7.63 12.67 -3.64
CA GLY A 108 -8.92 13.33 -3.39
C GLY A 108 -9.70 12.78 -2.18
N LYS A 109 -9.10 11.93 -1.36
CA LYS A 109 -9.68 11.42 -0.11
C LYS A 109 -8.80 11.76 1.08
N ALA A 110 -9.42 11.86 2.24
CA ALA A 110 -8.72 12.05 3.52
C ALA A 110 -8.47 10.70 4.19
N TYR A 111 -7.33 10.60 4.86
CA TYR A 111 -6.91 9.43 5.62
C TYR A 111 -6.37 9.87 6.97
N GLU A 112 -6.74 9.11 7.98
CA GLU A 112 -6.10 9.12 9.30
C GLU A 112 -5.36 7.80 9.51
N LEU A 113 -4.62 7.71 10.60
CA LEU A 113 -3.97 6.46 10.98
C LEU A 113 -5.03 5.48 11.49
N SER A 114 -5.33 4.44 10.73
CA SER A 114 -6.23 3.36 11.15
C SER A 114 -5.62 1.98 10.97
N GLY A 115 -5.90 1.09 11.93
CA GLY A 115 -5.42 -0.29 11.85
C GLY A 115 -5.98 -1.03 10.64
N PHE A 116 -7.26 -0.81 10.32
CA PHE A 116 -7.89 -1.42 9.15
C PHE A 116 -7.23 -0.96 7.84
N ALA A 117 -6.96 0.33 7.67
CA ALA A 117 -6.32 0.85 6.47
C ALA A 117 -4.87 0.38 6.33
N VAL A 118 -4.10 0.42 7.42
CA VAL A 118 -2.71 -0.07 7.43
C VAL A 118 -2.66 -1.55 7.04
N GLY A 119 -3.55 -2.36 7.61
CA GLY A 119 -3.66 -3.78 7.27
C GLY A 119 -3.97 -3.98 5.80
N ASN A 120 -5.07 -3.41 5.30
CA ASN A 120 -5.53 -3.64 3.93
C ASN A 120 -4.60 -3.07 2.87
N LEU A 121 -4.17 -1.81 3.01
CA LEU A 121 -3.23 -1.19 2.05
C LEU A 121 -1.86 -1.86 2.12
N GLY A 122 -1.43 -2.29 3.31
CA GLY A 122 -0.21 -3.06 3.50
C GLY A 122 -0.27 -4.43 2.80
N VAL A 123 -1.34 -5.18 2.99
CA VAL A 123 -1.58 -6.47 2.30
C VAL A 123 -1.64 -6.25 0.79
N ALA A 124 -2.42 -5.29 0.30
CA ALA A 124 -2.54 -5.00 -1.12
C ALA A 124 -1.17 -4.66 -1.74
N THR A 125 -0.37 -3.83 -1.08
CA THR A 125 0.99 -3.47 -1.51
C THR A 125 1.91 -4.70 -1.52
N GLY A 126 1.88 -5.52 -0.48
CA GLY A 126 2.72 -6.72 -0.40
C GLY A 126 2.33 -7.79 -1.43
N LEU A 127 1.04 -8.05 -1.63
CA LEU A 127 0.54 -8.99 -2.63
C LEU A 127 0.89 -8.53 -4.05
N LEU A 128 0.87 -7.22 -4.29
CA LEU A 128 1.36 -6.64 -5.54
C LEU A 128 2.88 -6.87 -5.70
N LEU A 129 3.69 -6.66 -4.66
CA LEU A 129 5.16 -6.72 -4.75
C LEU A 129 5.74 -8.14 -4.84
N VAL A 130 5.19 -9.11 -4.10
CA VAL A 130 5.78 -10.46 -3.95
C VAL A 130 6.04 -11.17 -5.29
N PRO A 131 5.09 -11.20 -6.26
CA PRO A 131 5.34 -11.80 -7.58
C PRO A 131 6.52 -11.16 -8.33
N PHE A 132 6.65 -9.83 -8.25
CA PHE A 132 7.74 -9.11 -8.90
C PHE A 132 9.08 -9.40 -8.24
N LEU A 133 9.13 -9.49 -6.91
CA LEU A 133 10.33 -9.85 -6.17
C LEU A 133 10.78 -11.29 -6.46
N ALA A 134 9.83 -12.22 -6.56
CA ALA A 134 10.10 -13.60 -6.95
C ALA A 134 10.65 -13.68 -8.38
N LEU A 135 10.01 -12.99 -9.33
CA LEU A 135 10.48 -12.94 -10.72
C LEU A 135 11.86 -12.29 -10.84
N THR A 136 12.06 -11.16 -10.14
CA THR A 136 13.34 -10.44 -10.10
C THR A 136 14.45 -11.33 -9.55
N SER A 137 14.20 -12.01 -8.44
CA SER A 137 15.20 -12.90 -7.82
C SER A 137 15.55 -14.10 -8.70
N TRP A 138 14.57 -14.64 -9.44
CA TRP A 138 14.80 -15.68 -10.45
C TRP A 138 15.65 -15.17 -11.62
N LEU A 139 15.31 -14.01 -12.19
CA LEU A 139 16.10 -13.38 -13.26
C LEU A 139 17.52 -13.06 -12.81
N ALA A 140 17.69 -12.55 -11.59
CA ALA A 140 19.00 -12.30 -10.99
C ALA A 140 19.79 -13.61 -10.77
N ALA A 141 19.13 -14.74 -10.47
CA ALA A 141 19.79 -16.03 -10.40
C ALA A 141 20.25 -16.53 -11.78
N CYS A 142 19.41 -16.40 -12.81
CA CYS A 142 19.76 -16.67 -14.21
C CYS A 142 20.94 -15.81 -14.68
N ALA A 143 20.94 -14.51 -14.36
CA ALA A 143 22.04 -13.59 -14.68
C ALA A 143 23.36 -14.00 -14.01
N ARG A 144 23.31 -14.42 -12.74
CA ARG A 144 24.50 -14.87 -11.99
C ARG A 144 25.09 -16.15 -12.58
N ARG A 145 24.26 -17.12 -12.96
CA ARG A 145 24.72 -18.39 -13.54
C ARG A 145 25.07 -18.28 -15.02
N GLY A 146 24.45 -17.34 -15.75
CA GLY A 146 24.58 -17.21 -17.20
C GLY A 146 23.86 -18.30 -17.99
N GLU A 147 22.90 -18.95 -17.34
CA GLU A 147 22.04 -19.99 -17.90
C GLU A 147 20.68 -19.99 -17.18
N PRO A 148 19.61 -20.51 -17.80
CA PRO A 148 18.32 -20.65 -17.14
C PRO A 148 18.41 -21.53 -15.89
N VAL A 149 17.78 -21.09 -14.80
CA VAL A 149 17.67 -21.83 -13.54
C VAL A 149 16.24 -22.30 -13.37
N ASP A 150 16.04 -23.45 -12.73
CA ASP A 150 14.71 -23.92 -12.35
C ASP A 150 13.96 -22.86 -11.50
N GLY A 151 12.69 -22.65 -11.84
CA GLY A 151 11.84 -21.61 -11.24
C GLY A 151 11.03 -22.09 -10.04
N GLY A 152 10.95 -23.40 -9.78
CA GLY A 152 10.01 -23.98 -8.81
C GLY A 152 10.19 -23.43 -7.39
N GLY A 153 11.45 -23.29 -6.95
CA GLY A 153 11.75 -22.70 -5.65
C GLY A 153 11.32 -21.24 -5.50
N PHE A 154 11.38 -20.45 -6.57
CA PHE A 154 10.96 -19.04 -6.56
C PHE A 154 9.43 -18.92 -6.51
N VAL A 155 8.71 -19.82 -7.18
CA VAL A 155 7.25 -19.88 -7.10
C VAL A 155 6.80 -20.26 -5.69
N LEU A 156 7.42 -21.28 -5.09
CA LEU A 156 7.14 -21.66 -3.70
C LEU A 156 7.44 -20.53 -2.72
N ALA A 157 8.57 -19.84 -2.90
CA ALA A 157 8.92 -18.66 -2.11
C ALA A 157 7.91 -17.53 -2.30
N ALA A 158 7.39 -17.31 -3.52
CA ALA A 158 6.34 -16.34 -3.78
C ALA A 158 5.05 -16.69 -3.02
N LEU A 159 4.60 -17.94 -3.10
CA LEU A 159 3.41 -18.40 -2.38
C LEU A 159 3.55 -18.24 -0.86
N ALA A 160 4.69 -18.67 -0.31
CA ALA A 160 4.99 -18.46 1.11
C ALA A 160 5.04 -16.97 1.48
N GLY A 161 5.63 -16.14 0.61
CA GLY A 161 5.67 -14.68 0.76
C GLY A 161 4.28 -14.05 0.76
N MET A 162 3.36 -14.50 -0.08
CA MET A 162 1.97 -14.01 -0.10
C MET A 162 1.26 -14.33 1.22
N VAL A 163 1.41 -15.56 1.73
CA VAL A 163 0.85 -15.94 3.04
C VAL A 163 1.46 -15.09 4.15
N ALA A 164 2.78 -14.89 4.12
CA ALA A 164 3.47 -14.06 5.11
C ALA A 164 2.99 -12.60 5.07
N VAL A 165 2.78 -12.02 3.88
CA VAL A 165 2.24 -10.67 3.73
C VAL A 165 0.86 -10.53 4.36
N ILE A 166 -0.03 -11.51 4.16
CA ILE A 166 -1.37 -11.50 4.77
C ILE A 166 -1.25 -11.52 6.30
N ALA A 167 -0.42 -12.41 6.85
CA ALA A 167 -0.21 -12.49 8.29
C ALA A 167 0.42 -11.21 8.87
N LEU A 168 1.42 -10.65 8.19
CA LEU A 168 2.09 -9.41 8.59
C LEU A 168 1.17 -8.20 8.51
N GLY A 169 0.34 -8.11 7.46
CA GLY A 169 -0.64 -7.03 7.33
C GLY A 169 -1.72 -7.11 8.41
N ALA A 170 -2.23 -8.30 8.72
CA ALA A 170 -3.15 -8.49 9.84
C ALA A 170 -2.51 -8.11 11.19
N ALA A 171 -1.27 -8.52 11.42
CA ALA A 171 -0.54 -8.15 12.64
C ALA A 171 -0.28 -6.65 12.74
N ALA A 172 0.15 -6.00 11.65
CA ALA A 172 0.38 -4.56 11.60
C ALA A 172 -0.92 -3.79 11.84
N GLY A 173 -2.02 -4.20 11.20
CA GLY A 173 -3.33 -3.59 11.41
C GLY A 173 -3.81 -3.72 12.85
N LEU A 174 -3.64 -4.91 13.45
CA LEU A 174 -3.98 -5.13 14.86
C LEU A 174 -3.13 -4.26 15.80
N LEU A 175 -1.81 -4.18 15.57
CA LEU A 175 -0.92 -3.35 16.39
C LEU A 175 -1.31 -1.87 16.33
N VAL A 176 -1.64 -1.36 15.15
CA VAL A 176 -2.08 0.02 14.98
C VAL A 176 -3.43 0.25 15.63
N ALA A 177 -4.39 -0.67 15.47
CA ALA A 177 -5.69 -0.57 16.15
C ALA A 177 -5.57 -0.56 17.68
N LEU A 178 -4.67 -1.38 18.24
CA LEU A 178 -4.38 -1.38 19.67
C LEU A 178 -3.72 -0.08 20.11
N PHE A 179 -2.81 0.47 19.30
CA PHE A 179 -2.15 1.74 19.59
C PHE A 179 -3.17 2.90 19.62
N THR A 180 -4.02 3.02 18.60
CA THR A 180 -5.03 4.08 18.50
C THR A 180 -6.16 3.94 19.53
N ALA A 181 -6.42 2.73 20.04
CA ALA A 181 -7.41 2.53 21.10
C ALA A 181 -6.89 2.91 22.50
N VAL A 182 -5.57 2.98 22.68
CA VAL A 182 -4.93 3.24 23.99
C VAL A 182 -4.50 4.69 24.15
N PHE A 183 -4.13 5.37 23.05
CA PHE A 183 -3.61 6.73 23.03
C PHE A 183 -4.56 7.66 22.28
#